data_AF-A0A341AHI9-F1
#
_entry.id   AF-A0A341AHI9-F1
#
_cell.length_a   1.000
_cell.length_b   1.000
_cell.length_c   1.000
_cell.angle_alpha   90.00
_cell.angle_beta   90.00
_cell.angle_gamma   90.00
#
_symmetry.space_group_name_H-M   'P 1'
#
loop_
_entity.id
_entity.type
_entity.pdbx_description
1 polymer ?
#
loop_
_entity_poly.entity_id
_entity_poly.type
_entity_poly.pdbx_seq_one_letter_code
_entity_poly.pdbx_strand_id
1 'polypeptide(L)'
;SYALISKMALPSDGSPSDEFGLPKSGLLMVLLGMIFTKGNRATEEEFWEFLNALGFYAGRRHLIFGEPTRFISKDFVMQKYLTYCQVPNSNPPRYEFLWGPR
;
A
#
# COMPACT_ATOMS: atom_id res chain seq x y z
N SER A 1 24.62 21.67 6.06
CA SER A 1 23.98 20.83 5.03
C SER A 1 23.02 19.86 5.68
N TYR A 2 21.85 19.65 5.09
CA TYR A 2 20.84 18.70 5.55
C TYR A 2 20.56 17.71 4.43
N ALA A 3 20.34 16.44 4.78
CA ALA A 3 19.99 15.38 3.84
C ALA A 3 18.62 14.81 4.20
N LEU A 4 17.77 14.61 3.19
CA LEU A 4 16.50 13.89 3.32
C LEU A 4 16.80 12.40 3.27
N ILE A 5 16.51 11.70 4.37
CA ILE A 5 16.70 10.25 4.50
C ILE A 5 15.32 9.62 4.65
N SER A 6 14.99 8.66 3.79
CA SER A 6 13.77 7.86 3.95
C SER A 6 13.86 7.09 5.27
N LYS A 7 12.85 7.24 6.13
CA LYS A 7 12.77 6.53 7.42
C LYS A 7 12.57 5.01 7.24
N MET A 8 12.12 4.57 6.07
CA MET A 8 11.98 3.16 5.71
C MET A 8 12.91 2.86 4.53
N ALA A 9 13.88 1.98 4.75
CA ALA A 9 14.80 1.51 3.72
C ALA A 9 14.06 0.60 2.73
N LEU A 10 13.37 1.20 1.76
CA LEU A 10 12.75 0.47 0.65
C LEU A 10 13.84 0.15 -0.39
N PRO A 11 14.02 -1.12 -0.80
CA PRO A 11 15.00 -1.47 -1.82
C PRO A 11 14.66 -0.95 -3.23
N SER A 12 13.52 -0.27 -3.40
CA SER A 12 13.09 0.34 -4.66
C SER A 12 13.51 1.81 -4.80
N ASP A 13 14.25 2.37 -3.85
CA ASP A 13 14.70 3.78 -3.85
C ASP A 13 15.90 4.03 -4.79
N GLY A 14 16.29 3.03 -5.61
CA GLY A 14 17.50 3.02 -6.42
C GLY A 14 17.30 2.96 -7.94
N SER A 15 16.07 3.04 -8.46
CA SER A 15 15.83 3.05 -9.91
C SER A 15 15.70 4.50 -10.42
N PRO A 16 16.56 4.96 -11.35
CA PRO A 16 16.58 6.34 -11.87
C PRO A 16 15.37 6.73 -12.72
N SER A 17 14.33 5.90 -12.77
CA SER A 17 13.07 6.15 -13.49
C SER A 17 11.93 6.67 -12.60
N ASP A 18 12.13 6.76 -11.28
CA ASP A 18 11.10 7.24 -10.33
C ASP A 18 11.18 8.78 -10.19
N GLU A 19 11.03 9.47 -11.32
CA GLU A 19 11.17 10.94 -11.45
C GLU A 19 9.99 11.73 -10.81
N PHE A 20 9.09 11.05 -10.10
CA PHE A 20 7.98 11.65 -9.33
C PHE A 20 8.00 11.12 -7.89
N GLY A 21 9.10 11.44 -7.19
CA GLY A 21 9.34 11.14 -5.79
C GLY A 21 8.39 11.84 -4.83
N LEU A 22 7.16 11.35 -4.70
CA LEU A 22 6.57 11.28 -3.37
C LEU A 22 7.11 10.01 -2.69
N PRO A 23 7.46 10.05 -1.41
CA PRO A 23 7.89 8.86 -0.70
C PRO A 23 6.73 7.87 -0.72
N LYS A 24 6.80 6.86 -1.59
CA LYS A 24 5.93 5.67 -1.56
C LYS A 24 5.94 5.04 -0.15
N SER A 25 7.04 5.24 0.59
CA SER A 25 7.16 4.95 2.02
C SER A 25 6.14 5.66 2.90
N GLY A 26 5.78 6.92 2.62
CA GLY A 26 4.77 7.66 3.40
C GLY A 26 3.39 7.02 3.29
N LEU A 27 2.94 6.74 2.06
CA LEU A 27 1.66 6.06 1.84
C LEU A 27 1.67 4.64 2.40
N LEU A 28 2.77 3.90 2.23
CA LEU A 28 2.94 2.59 2.82
C LEU A 28 2.82 2.64 4.35
N MET A 29 3.46 3.62 5.01
CA MET A 29 3.41 3.75 6.47
C MET A 29 1.99 3.99 6.97
N VAL A 30 1.23 4.80 6.23
CA VAL A 30 -0.15 5.13 6.55
C VAL A 30 -1.06 3.90 6.38
N LEU A 31 -0.86 3.10 5.32
CA LEU A 31 -1.60 1.86 5.10
C LEU A 31 -1.25 0.76 6.11
N LEU A 32 0.03 0.59 6.41
CA LEU A 32 0.47 -0.32 7.48
C LEU A 32 -0.10 0.11 8.83
N GLY A 33 -0.09 1.41 9.14
CA GLY A 33 -0.70 1.98 10.33
C GLY A 33 -2.20 1.70 10.42
N MET A 34 -2.93 1.88 9.32
CA MET A 34 -4.36 1.54 9.24
C MET A 34 -4.60 0.06 9.58
N ILE A 35 -3.88 -0.86 8.94
CA ILE A 35 -4.03 -2.31 9.19
C ILE A 35 -3.66 -2.65 10.64
N PHE A 36 -2.62 -2.00 11.19
CA PHE A 36 -2.22 -2.17 12.58
C PHE A 36 -3.32 -1.73 13.56
N THR A 37 -3.95 -0.57 13.32
CA THR A 37 -5.08 -0.10 14.14
C THR A 37 -6.30 -1.01 14.10
N LYS A 38 -6.42 -1.86 13.07
CA LYS A 38 -7.51 -2.83 12.90
C LYS A 38 -7.19 -4.23 13.44
N GLY A 39 -6.05 -4.41 14.12
CA GLY A 39 -5.65 -5.71 14.67
C GLY A 39 -4.87 -6.58 13.68
N ASN A 40 -4.04 -5.94 12.84
CA ASN A 40 -3.20 -6.55 11.80
C ASN A 40 -3.95 -7.18 10.62
N ARG A 41 -5.26 -6.93 10.49
CA ARG A 41 -6.09 -7.35 9.35
C ARG A 41 -6.98 -6.21 8.93
N ALA A 42 -7.12 -5.97 7.63
CA ALA A 42 -8.10 -5.03 7.08
C ALA A 42 -8.79 -5.69 5.88
N THR A 43 -10.11 -5.57 5.77
CA THR A 43 -10.80 -6.12 4.58
C THR A 43 -10.50 -5.27 3.35
N GLU A 44 -10.68 -5.85 2.17
CA GLU A 44 -10.51 -5.11 0.91
C GLU A 44 -11.39 -3.85 0.87
N GLU A 45 -12.63 -3.93 1.37
CA GLU A 45 -13.55 -2.78 1.37
C GLU A 45 -13.03 -1.64 2.25
N GLU A 46 -12.61 -1.94 3.49
CA GLU A 46 -12.06 -0.94 4.40
C GLU A 46 -10.79 -0.30 3.84
N PHE A 47 -9.95 -1.12 3.19
CA PHE A 47 -8.71 -0.67 2.58
C PHE A 47 -8.98 0.30 1.42
N TRP A 48 -9.95 -0.01 0.55
CA TRP A 48 -10.37 0.87 -0.52
C TRP A 48 -11.11 2.13 -0.02
N GLU A 49 -11.93 2.03 1.01
CA GLU A 49 -12.57 3.20 1.63
C GLU A 49 -11.53 4.18 2.18
N PHE A 50 -10.51 3.67 2.85
CA PHE A 50 -9.42 4.49 3.36
C PHE A 50 -8.59 5.13 2.24
N LEU A 51 -8.29 4.38 1.18
CA LEU A 51 -7.65 4.93 -0.01
C LEU A 51 -8.50 6.01 -0.69
N ASN A 52 -9.81 5.80 -0.81
CA ASN A 52 -10.74 6.78 -1.35
C ASN A 52 -10.74 8.07 -0.50
N ALA A 53 -10.70 7.96 0.83
CA ALA A 53 -10.59 9.10 1.74
C ALA A 53 -9.27 9.88 1.57
N LEU A 54 -8.20 9.19 1.18
CA LEU A 54 -6.91 9.80 0.82
C LEU A 54 -6.87 10.34 -0.61
N GLY A 55 -7.95 10.20 -1.40
CA GLY A 55 -8.05 10.65 -2.78
C GLY A 55 -7.58 9.64 -3.83
N PHE A 56 -7.31 8.38 -3.43
CA PHE A 56 -6.95 7.28 -4.31
C PHE A 56 -8.18 6.45 -4.66
N TYR A 57 -8.70 6.64 -5.87
CA TYR A 57 -9.87 5.90 -6.37
C TYR A 57 -9.45 4.73 -7.25
N ALA A 58 -10.00 3.54 -6.99
CA ALA A 58 -9.83 2.38 -7.85
C ALA A 58 -10.22 2.73 -9.31
N GLY A 59 -9.34 2.43 -10.26
CA GLY A 59 -9.55 2.73 -11.69
C GLY A 59 -9.31 4.18 -12.12
N ARG A 60 -9.02 5.12 -11.21
CA ARG A 60 -8.53 6.46 -11.59
C ARG A 60 -7.03 6.54 -11.44
N ARG A 61 -6.36 7.02 -12.49
CA ARG A 61 -4.92 7.26 -12.46
C ARG A 61 -4.62 8.50 -11.61
N HIS A 62 -3.95 8.30 -10.49
CA HIS A 62 -3.40 9.36 -9.67
C HIS A 62 -2.18 9.98 -10.37
N LEU A 63 -2.07 11.31 -10.35
CA LEU A 63 -1.02 12.04 -11.07
C LEU A 63 0.39 11.67 -10.60
N ILE A 64 0.54 11.33 -9.31
CA ILE A 64 1.85 11.08 -8.70
C ILE A 64 2.18 9.58 -8.56
N PHE A 65 1.18 8.75 -8.29
CA PHE A 65 1.37 7.32 -8.00
C PHE A 65 0.87 6.40 -9.13
N GLY A 66 0.32 6.99 -10.20
CA GLY A 66 -0.28 6.22 -11.29
C GLY A 66 -1.56 5.53 -10.85
N GLU A 67 -1.80 4.34 -11.37
CA GLU A 67 -2.99 3.56 -11.01
C GLU A 67 -2.81 2.95 -9.60
N PRO A 68 -3.70 3.27 -8.63
CA PRO A 68 -3.54 2.83 -7.24
C PRO A 68 -3.51 1.30 -7.13
N THR A 69 -4.37 0.60 -7.87
CA THR A 69 -4.45 -0.86 -7.93
C THR A 69 -3.11 -1.49 -8.33
N ARG A 70 -2.44 -0.95 -9.35
CA ARG A 70 -1.15 -1.45 -9.82
C ARG A 70 -0.06 -1.24 -8.78
N PHE A 71 -0.03 -0.08 -8.14
CA PHE A 71 0.95 0.24 -7.10
C PHE A 71 0.75 -0.65 -5.87
N ILE A 72 -0.48 -0.88 -5.41
CA ILE A 72 -0.77 -1.76 -4.27
C ILE A 72 -0.30 -3.19 -4.56
N SER A 73 -0.68 -3.75 -5.72
CA SER A 73 -0.32 -5.13 -6.06
C SER A 73 1.18 -5.28 -6.39
N LYS A 74 1.79 -4.35 -7.12
CA LYS A 74 3.20 -4.46 -7.53
C LYS A 74 4.19 -3.98 -6.48
N ASP A 75 3.91 -2.90 -5.77
CA ASP A 75 4.89 -2.30 -4.87
C ASP A 75 4.70 -2.74 -3.43
N PHE A 76 3.48 -3.06 -2.98
CA PHE A 76 3.25 -3.49 -1.60
C PHE A 76 3.13 -4.99 -1.43
N VAL A 77 2.34 -5.65 -2.28
CA VAL A 77 2.19 -7.11 -2.19
C VAL A 77 3.44 -7.82 -2.71
N MET A 78 3.99 -7.42 -3.87
CA MET A 78 5.20 -8.06 -4.41
C MET A 78 6.44 -7.82 -3.53
N GLN A 79 6.56 -6.65 -2.90
CA GLN A 79 7.65 -6.36 -1.97
C GLN A 79 7.44 -6.97 -0.57
N LYS A 80 6.38 -7.75 -0.38
CA LYS A 80 6.05 -8.46 0.86
C LYS A 80 5.79 -7.55 2.07
N TYR A 81 5.38 -6.31 1.85
CA TYR A 81 4.90 -5.44 2.92
C TYR A 81 3.46 -5.75 3.30
N LEU A 82 2.65 -6.13 2.30
CA LEU A 82 1.28 -6.55 2.48
C LEU A 82 1.10 -7.97 1.96
N THR A 83 0.26 -8.74 2.63
CA THR A 83 -0.20 -10.04 2.15
C THR A 83 -1.69 -9.92 1.83
N TYR A 84 -2.05 -10.26 0.60
CA TYR A 84 -3.44 -10.31 0.16
C TYR A 84 -3.93 -11.75 0.21
N CYS A 85 -4.87 -12.04 1.11
CA CYS A 85 -5.40 -13.38 1.32
C CYS A 85 -6.92 -13.40 1.27
N GLN A 86 -7.48 -14.50 0.78
CA GLN A 86 -8.91 -14.76 0.88
C GLN A 86 -9.26 -15.14 2.32
N VAL A 87 -10.32 -14.56 2.86
CA VAL A 87 -10.84 -14.91 4.18
C VAL A 87 -11.38 -16.35 4.13
N PRO A 88 -10.84 -17.27 4.96
CA PRO A 88 -11.29 -18.65 4.96
C PRO A 88 -12.77 -18.73 5.33
N ASN A 89 -13.52 -19.58 4.62
CA ASN A 89 -14.96 -19.80 4.80
C ASN A 89 -15.86 -18.58 4.54
N SER A 90 -15.41 -17.58 3.77
CA SER A 90 -16.26 -16.48 3.31
C SER A 90 -17.15 -16.91 2.14
N ASN A 91 -18.46 -16.70 2.25
CA ASN A 91 -19.42 -16.86 1.15
C ASN A 91 -20.37 -15.64 1.12
N PRO A 92 -20.25 -14.72 0.15
CA PRO A 92 -19.35 -14.73 -1.01
C PRO A 92 -17.87 -14.59 -0.63
N PRO A 93 -16.93 -14.95 -1.53
CA PRO A 93 -15.49 -14.83 -1.28
C PRO A 93 -15.11 -13.38 -0.98
N ARG A 94 -14.51 -13.17 0.20
CA ARG A 94 -13.96 -11.88 0.64
C ARG A 94 -12.46 -11.96 0.76
N TYR A 95 -11.79 -10.83 0.54
CA TYR A 95 -10.35 -10.71 0.65
C TYR A 95 -9.95 -9.72 1.75
N GLU A 96 -8.80 -9.98 2.35
CA GLU A 96 -8.21 -9.14 3.39
C GLU A 96 -6.72 -8.88 3.13
N PHE A 97 -6.29 -7.70 3.56
CA PHE A 97 -4.91 -7.26 3.61
C PHE A 97 -4.35 -7.47 5.01
N LEU A 98 -3.20 -8.11 5.06
CA LEU A 98 -2.43 -8.43 6.25
C LEU A 98 -1.04 -7.79 6.13
N TRP A 99 -0.35 -7.58 7.24
CA TRP A 99 1.07 -7.27 7.20
C TRP A 99 1.84 -8.45 6.60
N GLY A 100 2.76 -8.15 5.70
CA GLY A 100 3.67 -9.13 5.16
C GLY A 100 4.88 -9.39 6.07
N PRO A 101 5.70 -10.39 5.75
CA PRO A 101 6.83 -10.83 6.60
C PRO A 101 8.02 -9.87 6.61
N ARG A 102 7.88 -8.65 6.08
CA ARG A 102 8.98 -7.73 5.79
C ARG A 102 8.87 -6.43 6.55
#